data_AF-H6MY53-F1
#
_entry.id   AF-H6MY53-F1
#
_cell.length_a   1.000
_cell.length_b   1.000
_cell.length_c   1.000
_cell.angle_alpha   90.00
_cell.angle_beta   90.00
_cell.angle_gamma   90.00
#
_symmetry.space_group_name_H-M   'P 1'
#
loop_
_entity.id
_entity.type
_entity.pdbx_description
1 polymer ?
#
loop_
_entity_poly.entity_id
_entity_poly.type
_entity_poly.pdbx_seq_one_letter_code
_entity_poly.pdbx_strand_id
1 'polypeptide(L)'
;MEVMRLTDPELAPLAGAESVLQRVFPSVRLLWDVVSGSRSEFPVDVRVALEGNKEFFTRPVENRVRAEEGFVPWRILGPVCAAVDSGFEVGVQSQYLPGALVFDRRNRLRQGHAPPYRTSG
;
A
#
# COMPACT_ATOMS: atom_id res chain seq x y z
N MET A 1 -20.84 2.15 5.06
CA MET A 1 -19.71 2.11 6.01
C MET A 1 -19.61 0.72 6.67
N GLU A 2 -19.65 -0.37 5.88
CA GLU A 2 -19.67 -1.76 6.42
C GLU A 2 -18.24 -2.33 6.56
N VAL A 3 -17.33 -1.92 5.67
CA VAL A 3 -15.96 -2.44 5.58
C VAL A 3 -15.10 -2.05 6.80
N MET A 4 -15.25 -0.84 7.33
CA MET A 4 -14.54 -0.42 8.56
C MET A 4 -15.04 -1.14 9.82
N ARG A 5 -16.31 -1.55 9.85
CA ARG A 5 -16.89 -2.36 10.93
C ARG A 5 -16.34 -3.78 10.93
N LEU A 6 -16.10 -4.36 9.75
CA LEU A 6 -15.49 -5.69 9.61
C LEU A 6 -13.99 -5.73 9.95
N THR A 7 -13.37 -4.57 10.13
CA THR A 7 -12.01 -4.42 10.66
C THR A 7 -11.99 -4.00 12.14
N ASP A 8 -13.09 -4.17 12.85
CA ASP A 8 -13.13 -3.98 14.30
C ASP A 8 -12.25 -5.05 14.97
N PRO A 9 -11.23 -4.67 15.77
CA PRO A 9 -10.39 -5.61 16.50
C PRO A 9 -11.17 -6.58 17.41
N GLU A 10 -12.32 -6.16 17.94
CA GLU A 10 -13.21 -7.00 18.77
C GLU A 10 -13.94 -8.07 17.93
N LEU A 11 -14.04 -7.89 16.61
CA LEU A 11 -14.75 -8.78 15.68
C LEU A 11 -13.84 -9.75 14.90
N ALA A 12 -12.53 -9.76 15.19
CA ALA A 12 -11.53 -10.52 14.43
C ALA A 12 -10.75 -11.55 15.29
N PRO A 13 -11.39 -12.65 15.72
CA PRO A 13 -10.81 -13.63 16.64
C PRO A 13 -9.63 -14.42 16.06
N LEU A 14 -9.44 -14.45 14.74
CA LEU A 14 -8.37 -15.22 14.07
C LEU A 14 -7.07 -14.44 13.83
N ALA A 15 -7.12 -13.12 13.75
CA ALA A 15 -5.94 -12.28 13.48
C ALA A 15 -5.38 -11.63 14.76
N GLY A 16 -6.19 -11.53 15.81
CA GLY A 16 -5.89 -10.73 17.00
C GLY A 16 -6.07 -9.23 16.74
N ALA A 17 -6.58 -8.52 17.74
CA ALA A 17 -6.84 -7.08 17.69
C ALA A 17 -5.65 -6.27 17.15
N GLU A 18 -4.44 -6.64 17.56
CA GLU A 18 -3.18 -6.02 17.14
C GLU A 18 -2.94 -6.14 15.63
N SER A 19 -3.09 -7.34 15.04
CA SER A 19 -2.88 -7.50 13.60
C SER A 19 -3.93 -6.75 12.78
N VAL A 20 -5.15 -6.60 13.31
CA VAL A 20 -6.21 -5.85 12.63
C VAL A 20 -5.88 -4.36 12.63
N LEU A 21 -5.57 -3.80 13.80
CA LEU A 21 -5.25 -2.38 13.96
C LEU A 21 -3.99 -1.97 13.20
N GLN A 22 -2.96 -2.81 13.18
CA GLN A 22 -1.67 -2.46 12.58
C GLN A 22 -1.56 -2.79 11.08
N ARG A 23 -2.37 -3.72 10.56
CA ARG A 23 -2.24 -4.18 9.15
C ARG A 23 -3.51 -4.06 8.34
N VAL A 24 -4.64 -4.45 8.90
CA VAL A 24 -5.90 -4.53 8.13
C VAL A 24 -6.54 -3.16 8.03
N PHE A 25 -6.75 -2.49 9.17
CA PHE A 25 -7.38 -1.18 9.23
C PHE A 25 -6.64 -0.12 8.40
N PRO A 26 -5.30 0.03 8.49
CA PRO A 26 -4.58 1.04 7.69
C PRO A 26 -4.67 0.75 6.18
N SER A 27 -4.64 -0.52 5.78
CA SER A 27 -4.77 -0.89 4.36
C SER A 27 -6.17 -0.60 3.80
N VAL A 28 -7.21 -0.85 4.61
CA VAL A 28 -8.60 -0.51 4.26
C VAL A 28 -8.80 1.00 4.21
N ARG A 29 -8.18 1.75 5.12
CA ARG A 29 -8.20 3.21 5.12
C ARG A 29 -7.61 3.77 3.82
N LEU A 30 -6.44 3.29 3.41
CA LEU A 30 -5.83 3.70 2.13
C LEU A 30 -6.74 3.42 0.93
N LEU A 31 -7.34 2.23 0.88
CA LEU A 31 -8.28 1.92 -0.19
C LEU A 31 -9.48 2.88 -0.15
N TRP A 32 -10.03 3.13 1.03
CA TRP A 32 -11.14 4.07 1.22
C TRP A 32 -10.80 5.46 0.70
N ASP A 33 -9.63 6.01 1.04
CA ASP A 33 -9.22 7.35 0.58
C ASP A 33 -9.14 7.44 -0.94
N VAL A 34 -8.71 6.37 -1.62
CA VAL A 34 -8.71 6.30 -3.08
C VAL A 34 -10.14 6.32 -3.62
N VAL A 35 -11.03 5.48 -3.09
CA VAL A 35 -12.42 5.38 -3.59
C VAL A 35 -13.24 6.64 -3.25
N SER A 36 -12.98 7.28 -2.12
CA SER A 36 -13.67 8.51 -1.68
C SER A 36 -13.08 9.78 -2.27
N GLY A 37 -11.89 9.73 -2.89
CA GLY A 37 -11.22 10.91 -3.42
C GLY A 37 -10.51 11.78 -2.36
N SER A 38 -10.24 11.23 -1.16
CA SER A 38 -9.67 11.95 -0.01
C SER A 38 -8.16 12.20 -0.17
N ARG A 39 -7.79 13.12 -1.08
CA ARG A 39 -6.39 13.34 -1.52
C ARG A 39 -5.47 13.98 -0.48
N SER A 40 -5.95 14.91 0.35
CA SER A 40 -5.09 15.66 1.30
C SER A 40 -4.53 14.77 2.41
N GLU A 41 -5.33 13.80 2.87
CA GLU A 41 -4.98 12.92 3.98
C GLU A 41 -4.12 11.74 3.54
N PHE A 42 -4.12 11.42 2.25
CA PHE A 42 -3.51 10.21 1.72
C PHE A 42 -2.01 10.04 2.09
N PRO A 43 -1.14 11.07 1.99
CA PRO A 43 0.25 10.93 2.43
C PRO A 43 0.41 10.60 3.92
N VAL A 44 -0.50 11.09 4.77
CA VAL A 44 -0.49 10.80 6.21
C VAL A 44 -0.85 9.34 6.44
N ASP A 45 -1.95 8.89 5.82
CA ASP A 45 -2.45 7.53 5.97
C ASP A 45 -1.45 6.49 5.40
N VAL A 46 -0.68 6.85 4.35
CA VAL A 46 0.42 6.02 3.84
C VAL A 46 1.52 5.83 4.88
N ARG A 47 1.93 6.89 5.59
CA ARG A 47 2.94 6.77 6.67
C ARG A 47 2.45 5.85 7.78
N VAL A 48 1.20 6.05 8.23
CA VAL A 48 0.61 5.24 9.30
C VAL A 48 0.61 3.76 8.93
N ALA A 49 0.20 3.42 7.71
CA ALA A 49 0.20 2.04 7.24
C ALA A 49 1.61 1.43 7.16
N LEU A 50 2.59 2.19 6.68
CA LEU A 50 3.97 1.72 6.56
C LEU A 50 4.63 1.49 7.93
N GLU A 51 4.45 2.40 8.88
CA GLU A 51 4.99 2.25 10.24
C GLU A 51 4.32 1.07 10.97
N GLY A 52 3.00 0.94 10.89
CA GLY A 52 2.29 -0.21 11.47
C GLY A 52 2.75 -1.54 10.89
N ASN A 53 2.98 -1.60 9.57
CA ASN A 53 3.54 -2.79 8.93
C ASN A 53 4.96 -3.09 9.41
N LYS A 54 5.83 -2.07 9.45
CA LYS A 54 7.21 -2.23 9.93
C LYS A 54 7.23 -2.73 11.37
N GLU A 55 6.51 -2.06 12.26
CA GLU A 55 6.43 -2.40 13.68
C GLU A 55 5.95 -3.83 13.87
N PHE A 56 4.89 -4.24 13.17
CA PHE A 56 4.41 -5.61 13.22
C PHE A 56 5.55 -6.56 12.84
N PHE A 57 6.23 -6.35 11.72
CA PHE A 57 7.26 -7.28 11.22
C PHE A 57 8.60 -7.26 11.98
N THR A 58 8.95 -6.18 12.68
CA THR A 58 10.22 -6.06 13.42
C THR A 58 10.15 -6.44 14.90
N ARG A 59 8.96 -6.67 15.48
CA ARG A 59 8.81 -7.10 16.88
C ARG A 59 9.39 -8.52 17.10
N PRO A 60 10.19 -8.75 18.16
CA PRO A 60 10.65 -10.10 18.51
C PRO A 60 9.46 -10.94 18.97
N VAL A 61 9.13 -12.01 18.25
CA VAL A 61 8.06 -12.95 18.64
C VAL A 61 8.55 -14.37 18.38
N GLU A 62 8.39 -15.25 19.38
CA GLU A 62 8.91 -16.63 19.39
C GLU A 62 8.31 -17.57 18.33
N ASN A 63 7.24 -17.18 17.63
CA ASN A 63 6.50 -18.08 16.73
C ASN A 63 6.02 -17.41 15.44
N ARG A 64 6.91 -16.82 14.65
CA ARG A 64 6.56 -16.52 13.25
C ARG A 64 7.05 -17.59 12.31
N VAL A 65 6.09 -18.15 11.57
CA VAL A 65 6.31 -18.69 10.22
C VAL A 65 7.39 -17.86 9.57
N ARG A 66 8.54 -18.48 9.26
CA ARG A 66 9.71 -17.91 8.59
C ARG A 66 9.25 -16.84 7.60
N ALA A 67 9.24 -15.58 8.03
CA ALA A 67 8.94 -14.48 7.14
C ALA A 67 10.23 -14.29 6.35
N GLU A 68 10.28 -14.93 5.19
CA GLU A 68 11.39 -14.84 4.25
C GLU A 68 11.64 -13.35 3.96
N GLU A 69 12.92 -12.96 4.00
CA GLU A 69 13.35 -11.63 3.58
C GLU A 69 12.76 -11.31 2.19
N GLY A 70 12.24 -10.09 2.01
CA GLY A 70 11.69 -9.65 0.72
C GLY A 70 10.16 -9.70 0.58
N PHE A 71 9.41 -9.87 1.66
CA PHE A 71 7.95 -9.80 1.59
C PHE A 71 7.46 -8.39 1.23
N VAL A 72 6.76 -8.27 0.09
CA VAL A 72 6.16 -7.01 -0.38
C VAL A 72 4.82 -6.78 0.34
N PRO A 73 4.57 -5.61 0.97
CA PRO A 73 3.31 -5.32 1.64
C PRO A 73 2.21 -4.98 0.63
N TRP A 74 1.72 -5.99 -0.10
CA TRP A 74 0.73 -5.83 -1.18
C TRP A 74 -0.54 -5.06 -0.77
N ARG A 75 -0.96 -5.21 0.50
CA ARG A 75 -2.13 -4.52 1.05
C ARG A 75 -1.96 -3.00 1.15
N ILE A 76 -0.72 -2.52 1.19
CA ILE A 76 -0.36 -1.10 1.17
C ILE A 76 -0.02 -0.67 -0.26
N LEU A 77 0.81 -1.47 -0.96
CA LEU A 77 1.28 -1.12 -2.29
C LEU A 77 0.15 -1.02 -3.32
N GLY A 78 -0.85 -1.92 -3.26
CA GLY A 78 -2.00 -1.90 -4.18
C GLY A 78 -2.76 -0.57 -4.15
N PRO A 79 -3.28 -0.12 -2.99
CA PRO A 79 -3.92 1.19 -2.86
C PRO A 79 -3.01 2.36 -3.26
N VAL A 80 -1.72 2.34 -2.92
CA VAL A 80 -0.78 3.39 -3.33
C VAL A 80 -0.64 3.47 -4.86
N CYS A 81 -0.53 2.33 -5.55
CA CYS A 81 -0.52 2.31 -7.02
C CYS A 81 -1.82 2.86 -7.61
N ALA A 82 -2.98 2.49 -7.06
CA ALA A 82 -4.28 2.99 -7.51
C ALA A 82 -4.42 4.51 -7.30
N ALA A 83 -3.91 5.02 -6.17
CA ALA A 83 -3.88 6.44 -5.86
C ALA A 83 -3.00 7.22 -6.86
N VAL A 84 -1.81 6.70 -7.16
CA VAL A 84 -0.91 7.27 -8.18
C VAL A 84 -1.57 7.31 -9.54
N ASP A 85 -2.24 6.22 -9.96
CA ASP A 85 -3.00 6.19 -11.22
C ASP A 85 -4.16 7.20 -11.23
N SER A 86 -4.68 7.56 -10.05
CA SER A 86 -5.71 8.58 -9.87
C SER A 86 -5.14 10.00 -9.67
N GLY A 87 -3.82 10.17 -9.76
CA GLY A 87 -3.13 11.45 -9.62
C GLY A 87 -3.00 11.97 -8.18
N PHE A 88 -3.05 11.08 -7.18
CA PHE A 88 -2.78 11.45 -5.79
C PHE A 88 -1.29 11.68 -5.58
N GLU A 89 -0.96 12.56 -4.64
CA GLU A 89 0.39 12.64 -4.10
C GLU A 89 0.57 11.59 -3.00
N VAL A 90 1.67 10.85 -3.05
CA VAL A 90 2.00 9.85 -2.02
C VAL A 90 2.81 10.47 -0.88
N GLY A 91 3.66 11.46 -1.18
CA GLY A 91 4.37 12.28 -0.19
C GLY A 91 5.34 11.54 0.75
N VAL A 92 5.64 10.26 0.49
CA VAL A 92 6.46 9.40 1.37
C VAL A 92 7.35 8.50 0.53
N GLN A 93 8.66 8.53 0.76
CA GLN A 93 9.60 7.55 0.20
C GLN A 93 9.83 6.42 1.21
N SER A 94 9.79 5.18 0.73
CA SER A 94 10.00 3.99 1.57
C SER A 94 10.54 2.83 0.73
N GLN A 95 11.38 1.98 1.33
CA GLN A 95 11.83 0.72 0.70
C GLN A 95 10.67 -0.24 0.41
N TYR A 96 9.54 -0.09 1.11
CA TYR A 96 8.32 -0.85 0.85
C TYR A 96 7.51 -0.33 -0.35
N LEU A 97 7.89 0.83 -0.91
CA LEU A 97 7.24 1.49 -2.03
C LEU A 97 8.23 1.62 -3.20
N PRO A 98 8.33 0.60 -4.08
CA PRO A 98 9.27 0.61 -5.19
C PRO A 98 9.05 1.84 -6.09
N GLY A 99 10.08 2.66 -6.26
CA GLY A 99 9.95 3.93 -6.98
C GLY A 99 9.50 3.80 -8.43
N ALA A 100 9.84 2.68 -9.08
CA ALA A 100 9.37 2.36 -10.44
C ALA A 100 7.84 2.25 -10.56
N LEU A 101 7.14 1.93 -9.46
CA LEU A 101 5.68 1.82 -9.41
C LEU A 101 5.03 3.13 -8.96
N VAL A 102 5.70 3.86 -8.06
CA VAL A 102 5.09 4.98 -7.34
C VAL A 102 5.52 6.36 -7.88
N PHE A 103 6.78 6.54 -8.27
CA PHE A 103 7.35 7.86 -8.60
C PHE A 103 7.75 8.02 -10.07
N ASP A 104 8.07 6.93 -10.78
CA ASP A 104 8.59 6.97 -12.17
C ASP A 104 7.50 7.10 -13.26
N ARG A 105 6.21 7.15 -12.89
CA ARG A 105 5.10 7.04 -13.87
C ARG A 105 4.79 8.33 -14.65
N ARG A 106 5.16 9.51 -14.13
CA ARG A 106 5.01 10.79 -14.87
C ARG A 106 5.84 10.82 -16.16
N ASN A 107 6.90 10.00 -16.26
CA ASN A 107 7.68 9.83 -17.49
C ASN A 107 7.09 8.76 -18.42
N ARG A 108 6.50 7.68 -17.89
CA ARG A 108 5.98 6.55 -18.69
C ARG A 108 4.73 6.87 -19.51
N LEU A 109 3.84 7.74 -19.02
CA LEU A 109 2.63 8.12 -19.77
C LEU A 109 2.90 9.24 -20.79
N ARG A 110 3.99 10.01 -20.64
CA ARG A 110 4.42 11.02 -21.61
C ARG A 110 5.22 10.41 -22.76
N GLN A 111 5.94 9.32 -22.49
CA GLN A 111 6.57 8.49 -23.52
C GLN A 111 5.64 7.34 -23.88
N GLY A 112 4.71 7.57 -24.80
CA GLY A 112 4.05 6.47 -25.49
C GLY A 112 5.13 5.57 -26.09
N HIS A 113 5.41 4.44 -25.43
CA HIS A 113 6.34 3.44 -25.93
C HIS A 113 5.69 2.81 -27.17
N ALA A 114 5.97 3.37 -28.34
CA ALA A 114 5.74 2.67 -29.60
C ALA A 114 6.60 1.39 -29.56
N PRO A 115 6.03 0.21 -29.87
CA PRO A 115 6.78 -1.04 -29.84
C PRO A 115 7.97 -0.96 -30.83
N PRO A 116 9.13 -1.55 -30.51
CA PRO A 116 10.37 -1.39 -31.28
C PRO A 116 10.40 -2.10 -32.65
N TYR A 117 9.26 -2.53 -33.19
CA TYR A 117 9.22 -3.22 -34.48
C TYR A 117 8.31 -2.51 -35.47
N ARG A 118 8.84 -1.43 -36.06
CA ARG A 118 8.65 -1.16 -37.49
C ARG A 118 10.01 -1.36 -38.17
N THR A 119 10.25 -2.59 -38.62
CA THR A 119 11.20 -2.81 -39.70
C THR A 119 10.53 -2.39 -41.00
N SER A 120 10.95 -1.25 -41.52
CA SER A 120 10.76 -0.89 -42.92
C SER A 120 11.53 -1.89 -43.78
N GLY A 121 10.83 -2.55 -44.71
CA GLY A 121 11.40 -3.48 -45.68
C GLY A 121 10.29 -3.99 -46.59
#